data_AF-A0A2N6NQX3-F1
#
_entry.id   AF-A0A2N6NQX3-F1
#
_cell.length_a   1.000
_cell.length_b   1.000
_cell.length_c   1.000
_cell.angle_alpha   90.00
_cell.angle_beta   90.00
_cell.angle_gamma   90.00
#
_symmetry.space_group_name_H-M   'P 1'
#
loop_
_entity.id
_entity.type
_entity.pdbx_description
1 polymer ?
#
loop_
_entity_poly.entity_id
_entity_poly.type
_entity_poly.pdbx_seq_one_letter_code
_entity_poly.pdbx_strand_id
1 'polypeptide(L)'
;MASLGRQPVEERLNRLVISIEPHGLHSESSYNPVAACSACCLINIITSDGPSGNCNNCWLAGQPRVIYLAPGTCTLSSTLYEYTDTVIIADAFNPPVTKASSGFNGDYLIDGGQGDVFDRPCGGFGGETHFSIMFRNVILDTTSSTGKAGFTALSWAVAQNCALVNDKISMPQSAHTGMVMGPGSIISVSDVHFTYGNVGLHWAGHQQGQLKGMSFDQCTIGILIDGGNNISILAPSCNTVGNCIVVNSGHPWAAVIDGQNTNSGDLFTSKVQYPSFMLKNISNNNGQIKFVTIDDNARIGGKNSLGTCIYGNTRGVNLIYQTNPSEKAPNRPAALAPGGKYPSISAPQYADKKVSDVINLKDVNQNGGFNLHGYGNVDDTQALEGALNTAATKGKKVTSTAGIPPGTELYGEAGSTISGFGKAFASASNPTPVVQIGSTPDQKGTARVQDIRFTVHEALAGAILLRINMAGNSPGYSLEISLILHDEQEFIFVKYRD
;
A
#
# COMPACT_ATOMS: atom_id res chain seq x y z
N MET A 1 10.59 14.23 -12.35
CA MET A 1 11.88 13.73 -12.87
C MET A 1 12.36 14.67 -13.97
N ALA A 2 13.66 14.79 -14.25
CA ALA A 2 14.17 15.91 -15.06
C ALA A 2 14.08 15.67 -16.57
N SER A 3 13.41 16.57 -17.30
CA SER A 3 13.87 16.94 -18.65
C SER A 3 15.07 17.89 -18.52
N LEU A 4 15.96 17.88 -19.52
CA LEU A 4 17.27 18.55 -19.47
C LEU A 4 17.16 20.08 -19.30
N GLY A 5 17.80 20.65 -18.27
CA GLY A 5 17.66 22.08 -17.95
C GLY A 5 18.66 22.72 -16.97
N ARG A 6 19.97 22.70 -17.30
CA ARG A 6 21.08 23.51 -16.70
C ARG A 6 21.53 23.22 -15.24
N GLN A 7 22.86 23.19 -15.06
CA GLN A 7 23.67 23.00 -13.83
C GLN A 7 23.82 24.31 -13.00
N PRO A 8 24.60 24.38 -11.87
CA PRO A 8 25.11 23.35 -10.92
C PRO A 8 24.86 23.68 -9.41
N VAL A 9 25.28 22.79 -8.48
CA VAL A 9 26.19 23.02 -7.30
C VAL A 9 26.05 21.89 -6.24
N GLU A 10 27.16 21.68 -5.50
CA GLU A 10 27.66 20.48 -4.81
C GLU A 10 26.97 19.93 -3.53
N GLU A 11 27.36 18.67 -3.22
CA GLU A 11 27.60 18.04 -1.90
C GLU A 11 26.50 17.97 -0.80
N ARG A 12 25.87 16.78 -0.62
CA ARG A 12 26.29 15.75 0.39
C ARG A 12 25.29 14.59 0.61
N LEU A 13 25.87 13.43 0.99
CA LEU A 13 25.29 12.21 1.58
C LEU A 13 24.55 11.20 0.67
N ASN A 14 25.33 10.20 0.25
CA ASN A 14 24.91 9.05 -0.58
C ASN A 14 23.83 8.16 0.07
N ARG A 15 22.71 7.99 -0.63
CA ARG A 15 22.03 6.69 -0.80
C ARG A 15 21.53 6.61 -2.23
N LEU A 16 21.75 5.48 -2.88
CA LEU A 16 21.41 5.29 -4.28
C LEU A 16 20.05 4.62 -4.41
N VAL A 17 19.09 5.31 -5.02
CA VAL A 17 17.82 4.73 -5.45
C VAL A 17 17.99 4.18 -6.86
N ILE A 18 17.44 3.00 -7.14
CA ILE A 18 17.51 2.39 -8.47
C ILE A 18 16.12 2.39 -9.10
N SER A 19 15.97 2.97 -10.30
CA SER A 19 14.69 3.03 -11.02
C SER A 19 14.70 2.10 -12.25
N ILE A 20 13.58 1.41 -12.48
CA ILE A 20 13.27 0.65 -13.69
C ILE A 20 11.96 1.21 -14.28
N GLU A 21 11.89 1.42 -15.58
CA GLU A 21 10.67 1.85 -16.30
C GLU A 21 9.80 0.64 -16.69
N PRO A 22 8.48 0.79 -16.85
CA PRO A 22 7.58 -0.31 -17.23
C PRO A 22 7.80 -0.83 -18.66
N HIS A 23 7.16 -1.95 -18.98
CA HIS A 23 7.29 -2.65 -20.26
C HIS A 23 6.64 -1.89 -21.42
N GLY A 24 7.31 -1.89 -22.57
CA GLY A 24 6.85 -1.20 -23.77
C GLY A 24 5.95 -2.05 -24.65
N LEU A 25 4.66 -1.72 -24.69
CA LEU A 25 3.93 -1.62 -25.96
C LEU A 25 3.75 -0.12 -26.25
N HIS A 26 4.38 0.35 -27.33
CA HIS A 26 4.55 1.76 -27.74
C HIS A 26 5.76 2.51 -27.14
N SER A 27 6.16 3.57 -27.85
CA SER A 27 7.46 4.25 -27.79
C SER A 27 7.68 5.14 -26.56
N GLU A 28 8.95 5.54 -26.36
CA GLU A 28 9.62 6.39 -25.33
C GLU A 28 8.91 7.71 -24.92
N SER A 29 7.60 7.68 -24.65
CA SER A 29 6.74 8.88 -24.62
C SER A 29 5.60 8.84 -23.59
N SER A 30 5.56 7.82 -22.73
CA SER A 30 4.53 7.69 -21.67
C SER A 30 4.75 8.59 -20.46
N TYR A 31 5.94 9.20 -20.28
CA TYR A 31 6.15 10.19 -19.22
C TYR A 31 5.55 11.54 -19.65
N ASN A 32 4.35 11.85 -19.14
CA ASN A 32 3.70 13.15 -19.32
C ASN A 32 3.86 13.98 -18.03
N PRO A 33 4.94 14.77 -17.85
CA PRO A 33 5.19 15.53 -16.63
C PRO A 33 4.18 16.67 -16.51
N VAL A 34 3.17 16.48 -15.66
CA VAL A 34 2.06 17.41 -15.55
C VAL A 34 2.41 18.61 -14.67
N ALA A 35 2.99 19.64 -15.30
CA ALA A 35 3.19 20.94 -14.65
C ALA A 35 1.82 21.61 -14.39
N ALA A 36 1.50 21.86 -13.11
CA ALA A 36 0.34 22.66 -12.66
C ALA A 36 -0.99 22.33 -13.38
N CYS A 37 -1.44 21.08 -13.25
CA CYS A 37 -2.64 20.58 -13.92
C CYS A 37 -3.92 21.33 -13.50
N SER A 38 -4.70 21.79 -14.48
CA SER A 38 -6.11 22.10 -14.27
C SER A 38 -6.92 20.79 -14.15
N ALA A 39 -8.07 20.82 -13.48
CA ALA A 39 -8.93 19.64 -13.30
C ALA A 39 -9.20 18.83 -14.59
N CYS A 40 -9.47 19.54 -15.69
CA CYS A 40 -9.71 18.94 -16.99
C CYS A 40 -8.49 18.17 -17.53
N CYS A 41 -7.28 18.61 -17.19
CA CYS A 41 -6.03 17.95 -17.61
C CYS A 41 -5.87 16.58 -16.91
N LEU A 42 -6.20 16.47 -15.62
CA LEU A 42 -6.03 15.24 -14.85
C LEU A 42 -7.05 14.18 -15.27
N ILE A 43 -8.32 14.60 -15.39
CA ILE A 43 -9.41 13.77 -15.91
C ILE A 43 -9.03 13.24 -17.30
N ASN A 44 -8.65 14.12 -18.23
CA ASN A 44 -8.30 13.71 -19.59
C ASN A 44 -7.12 12.73 -19.67
N ILE A 45 -6.10 12.86 -18.81
CA ILE A 45 -4.97 11.93 -18.78
C ILE A 45 -5.44 10.54 -18.33
N ILE A 46 -6.17 10.47 -17.21
CA ILE A 46 -6.69 9.21 -16.65
C ILE A 46 -7.66 8.54 -17.64
N THR A 47 -8.54 9.31 -18.26
CA THR A 47 -9.56 8.77 -19.18
C THR A 47 -9.12 8.67 -20.64
N SER A 48 -7.84 8.90 -20.95
CA SER A 48 -7.33 8.76 -22.33
C SER A 48 -7.01 7.30 -22.66
N ASP A 49 -7.27 6.91 -23.91
CA ASP A 49 -6.88 5.60 -24.46
C ASP A 49 -5.37 5.52 -24.81
N GLY A 50 -4.57 6.40 -24.20
CA GLY A 50 -3.13 6.54 -24.41
C GLY A 50 -2.71 7.14 -25.77
N PRO A 51 -1.40 7.29 -26.02
CA PRO A 51 -0.87 7.89 -27.26
C PRO A 51 -1.24 7.14 -28.56
N SER A 52 -1.57 5.86 -28.46
CA SER A 52 -1.97 5.01 -29.59
C SER A 52 -3.48 4.79 -29.71
N GLY A 53 -4.30 5.32 -28.79
CA GLY A 53 -5.76 5.23 -28.83
C GLY A 53 -6.34 3.82 -28.62
N ASN A 54 -5.60 2.91 -27.98
CA ASN A 54 -5.92 1.48 -27.88
C ASN A 54 -5.74 0.90 -26.46
N CYS A 55 -5.72 1.73 -25.42
CA CYS A 55 -5.57 1.26 -24.05
C CYS A 55 -6.85 0.60 -23.52
N ASN A 56 -6.73 -0.52 -22.80
CA ASN A 56 -7.84 -1.12 -22.09
C ASN A 56 -8.03 -0.40 -20.74
N ASN A 57 -9.25 0.11 -20.51
CA ASN A 57 -9.55 0.97 -19.37
C ASN A 57 -10.04 0.20 -18.11
N CYS A 58 -10.35 -1.10 -18.21
CA CYS A 58 -11.04 -1.82 -17.13
C CYS A 58 -10.41 -3.13 -16.69
N TRP A 59 -9.79 -3.92 -17.58
CA TRP A 59 -9.50 -5.34 -17.29
C TRP A 59 -8.05 -5.77 -17.43
N LEU A 60 -7.17 -4.96 -18.04
CA LEU A 60 -5.81 -5.36 -18.37
C LEU A 60 -4.76 -4.69 -17.46
N ALA A 61 -4.18 -5.48 -16.55
CA ALA A 61 -3.06 -5.09 -15.67
C ALA A 61 -1.67 -5.22 -16.34
N GLY A 62 -1.52 -4.61 -17.53
CA GLY A 62 -0.31 -4.64 -18.35
C GLY A 62 -0.16 -3.46 -19.32
N GLN A 63 -0.86 -2.36 -19.08
CA GLN A 63 -0.79 -1.10 -19.84
C GLN A 63 -0.81 0.11 -18.85
N PRO A 64 0.21 0.25 -17.98
CA PRO A 64 0.15 1.19 -16.87
C PRO A 64 0.17 2.66 -17.32
N ARG A 65 -0.74 3.46 -16.75
CA ARG A 65 -0.76 4.93 -16.87
C ARG A 65 -0.04 5.53 -15.67
N VAL A 66 1.21 5.94 -15.86
CA VAL A 66 2.03 6.57 -14.81
C VAL A 66 1.81 8.08 -14.81
N ILE A 67 1.30 8.62 -13.70
CA ILE A 67 0.91 10.03 -13.60
C ILE A 67 1.68 10.67 -12.46
N TYR A 68 2.60 11.58 -12.80
CA TYR A 68 3.27 12.40 -11.79
C TYR A 68 2.43 13.64 -11.46
N LEU A 69 2.05 13.81 -10.18
CA LEU A 69 1.39 15.03 -9.71
C LEU A 69 2.41 15.96 -9.06
N ALA A 70 2.74 17.04 -9.77
CA ALA A 70 3.57 18.12 -9.27
C ALA A 70 2.85 18.95 -8.17
N PRO A 71 3.59 19.64 -7.29
CA PRO A 71 3.00 20.44 -6.21
C PRO A 71 2.01 21.51 -6.71
N GLY A 72 0.88 21.64 -6.02
CA GLY A 72 -0.17 22.61 -6.35
C GLY A 72 -1.55 22.16 -5.83
N THR A 73 -2.61 22.86 -6.27
CA THR A 73 -4.00 22.51 -5.97
C THR A 73 -4.80 22.25 -7.25
N CYS A 74 -5.32 21.04 -7.41
CA CYS A 74 -6.22 20.64 -8.48
C CYS A 74 -7.67 20.65 -7.94
N THR A 75 -8.46 21.68 -8.27
CA THR A 75 -9.85 21.79 -7.81
C THR A 75 -10.82 21.12 -8.79
N LEU A 76 -11.34 19.95 -8.42
CA LEU A 76 -12.32 19.20 -9.19
C LEU A 76 -13.75 19.71 -8.92
N SER A 77 -14.61 19.67 -9.93
CA SER A 77 -16.05 19.97 -9.84
C SER A 77 -16.95 18.73 -9.94
N SER A 78 -16.38 17.57 -10.24
CA SER A 78 -17.09 16.29 -10.31
C SER A 78 -16.14 15.15 -9.99
N THR A 79 -16.70 13.97 -9.66
CA THR A 79 -15.94 12.75 -9.34
C THR A 79 -14.91 12.43 -10.42
N LEU A 80 -13.66 12.24 -9.99
CA LEU A 80 -12.62 11.61 -10.80
C LEU A 80 -12.75 10.10 -10.66
N TYR A 81 -12.86 9.39 -11.78
CA TYR A 81 -12.95 7.93 -11.81
C TYR A 81 -11.62 7.38 -12.34
N GLU A 82 -10.96 6.55 -11.55
CA GLU A 82 -9.72 5.90 -11.95
C GLU A 82 -10.02 4.65 -12.79
N TYR A 83 -9.17 4.41 -13.78
CA TYR A 83 -9.21 3.22 -14.63
C TYR A 83 -8.16 2.21 -14.17
N THR A 84 -8.38 0.94 -14.49
CA THR A 84 -7.44 -0.16 -14.20
C THR A 84 -6.05 0.16 -14.75
N ASP A 85 -5.01 -0.18 -13.96
CA ASP A 85 -3.61 0.13 -14.26
C ASP A 85 -3.26 1.64 -14.20
N THR A 86 -3.99 2.43 -13.40
CA THR A 86 -3.62 3.84 -13.11
C THR A 86 -2.67 3.90 -11.91
N VAL A 87 -1.50 4.52 -12.09
CA VAL A 87 -0.47 4.68 -11.05
C VAL A 87 -0.11 6.16 -10.89
N ILE A 88 -0.69 6.80 -9.89
CA ILE A 88 -0.43 8.19 -9.52
C ILE A 88 0.73 8.24 -8.50
N ILE A 89 1.78 8.99 -8.82
CA ILE A 89 2.92 9.22 -7.94
C ILE A 89 3.04 10.72 -7.73
N ALA A 90 2.56 11.21 -6.58
CA ALA A 90 2.64 12.62 -6.28
C ALA A 90 3.97 13.02 -5.62
N ASP A 91 4.31 14.30 -5.70
CA ASP A 91 5.51 14.87 -5.08
C ASP A 91 5.55 14.59 -3.57
N ALA A 92 6.50 13.78 -3.14
CA ALA A 92 6.62 13.35 -1.74
C ALA A 92 7.18 14.43 -0.80
N PHE A 93 7.81 15.48 -1.33
CA PHE A 93 8.38 16.57 -0.54
C PHE A 93 7.35 17.71 -0.35
N ASN A 94 6.59 18.03 -1.40
CA ASN A 94 5.47 18.97 -1.38
C ASN A 94 4.18 18.34 -1.94
N PRO A 95 3.50 17.44 -1.18
CA PRO A 95 2.24 16.81 -1.57
C PRO A 95 1.20 17.76 -2.17
N PRO A 96 0.71 17.52 -3.40
CA PRO A 96 -0.35 18.30 -4.03
C PRO A 96 -1.71 18.01 -3.42
N VAL A 97 -2.62 18.98 -3.57
CA VAL A 97 -3.99 18.92 -3.06
C VAL A 97 -4.98 18.70 -4.21
N THR A 98 -5.65 17.55 -4.23
CA THR A 98 -6.87 17.34 -5.03
C THR A 98 -8.06 17.79 -4.18
N LYS A 99 -8.76 18.83 -4.61
CA LYS A 99 -9.78 19.53 -3.81
C LYS A 99 -11.15 19.47 -4.46
N ALA A 100 -12.19 19.19 -3.67
CA ALA A 100 -13.57 19.32 -4.12
C ALA A 100 -14.00 20.80 -4.13
N SER A 101 -14.67 21.23 -5.21
CA SER A 101 -15.29 22.57 -5.26
C SER A 101 -16.50 22.66 -4.31
N SER A 102 -16.96 23.88 -4.02
CA SER A 102 -18.15 24.10 -3.18
C SER A 102 -19.46 23.66 -3.84
N GLY A 103 -19.49 23.56 -5.17
CA GLY A 103 -20.63 23.09 -5.97
C GLY A 103 -20.37 21.72 -6.61
N PHE A 104 -19.65 20.83 -5.92
CA PHE A 104 -19.20 19.54 -6.45
C PHE A 104 -20.37 18.61 -6.83
N ASN A 105 -20.30 18.00 -8.02
CA ASN A 105 -21.32 17.09 -8.55
C ASN A 105 -20.83 15.63 -8.59
N GLY A 106 -21.50 14.75 -7.85
CA GLY A 106 -21.08 13.36 -7.59
C GLY A 106 -20.80 13.12 -6.11
N ASP A 107 -20.72 11.85 -5.70
CA ASP A 107 -20.73 11.43 -4.29
C ASP A 107 -19.35 11.04 -3.74
N TYR A 108 -18.38 10.87 -4.63
CA TYR A 108 -16.96 10.65 -4.32
C TYR A 108 -16.11 11.79 -4.90
N LEU A 109 -15.06 12.26 -4.21
CA LEU A 109 -14.07 13.15 -4.84
C LEU A 109 -13.22 12.35 -5.85
N ILE A 110 -12.69 11.21 -5.41
CA ILE A 110 -12.07 10.18 -6.26
C ILE A 110 -12.80 8.84 -6.05
N ASP A 111 -13.03 8.11 -7.13
CA ASP A 111 -13.44 6.72 -7.15
C ASP A 111 -12.31 5.89 -7.78
N GLY A 112 -11.60 5.15 -6.93
CA GLY A 112 -10.35 4.47 -7.24
C GLY A 112 -10.48 3.16 -8.00
N GLY A 113 -11.61 2.90 -8.66
CA GLY A 113 -11.76 1.71 -9.49
C GLY A 113 -13.10 1.58 -10.22
N GLN A 114 -14.15 2.28 -9.78
CA GLN A 114 -15.54 2.16 -10.22
C GLN A 114 -16.29 0.94 -9.65
N GLY A 115 -15.73 0.24 -8.66
CA GLY A 115 -16.36 -0.94 -8.03
C GLY A 115 -17.66 -0.63 -7.25
N ASP A 116 -17.82 0.61 -6.75
CA ASP A 116 -19.01 1.07 -6.01
C ASP A 116 -20.08 1.74 -6.92
N VAL A 117 -19.91 1.74 -8.24
CA VAL A 117 -20.82 2.39 -9.21
C VAL A 117 -21.18 1.46 -10.35
N PHE A 118 -22.45 1.50 -10.79
CA PHE A 118 -22.96 0.60 -11.84
C PHE A 118 -22.92 1.22 -13.24
N ASP A 119 -23.32 2.49 -13.38
CA ASP A 119 -23.48 3.17 -14.69
C ASP A 119 -22.16 3.75 -15.23
N ARG A 120 -21.08 2.96 -15.21
CA ARG A 120 -19.72 3.38 -15.60
C ARG A 120 -19.02 2.32 -16.47
N PRO A 121 -18.03 2.70 -17.32
CA PRO A 121 -17.39 1.79 -18.27
C PRO A 121 -16.80 0.52 -17.64
N CYS A 122 -16.28 0.62 -16.42
CA CYS A 122 -15.75 -0.51 -15.66
C CYS A 122 -16.67 -0.98 -14.53
N GLY A 123 -17.78 -0.27 -14.31
CA GLY A 123 -18.65 -0.45 -13.14
C GLY A 123 -19.50 -1.73 -13.17
N GLY A 124 -20.13 -2.00 -12.03
CA GLY A 124 -21.16 -3.05 -11.90
C GLY A 124 -20.67 -4.49 -11.68
N PHE A 125 -19.35 -4.72 -11.58
CA PHE A 125 -18.76 -6.03 -11.29
C PHE A 125 -18.28 -6.23 -9.84
N GLY A 126 -18.38 -5.17 -9.01
CA GLY A 126 -17.86 -5.15 -7.64
C GLY A 126 -16.35 -4.98 -7.59
N GLY A 127 -15.81 -4.40 -6.50
CA GLY A 127 -14.39 -4.08 -6.39
C GLY A 127 -13.44 -5.27 -6.55
N GLU A 128 -13.94 -6.50 -6.39
CA GLU A 128 -13.22 -7.77 -6.57
C GLU A 128 -12.52 -7.94 -7.92
N THR A 129 -12.92 -7.21 -8.96
CA THR A 129 -12.35 -7.30 -10.30
C THR A 129 -11.45 -6.13 -10.71
N HIS A 130 -11.18 -5.18 -9.80
CA HIS A 130 -10.47 -3.93 -10.11
C HIS A 130 -9.06 -3.92 -9.51
N PHE A 131 -8.08 -4.31 -10.33
CA PHE A 131 -6.70 -4.52 -9.92
C PHE A 131 -5.76 -3.38 -10.36
N SER A 132 -4.58 -3.31 -9.75
CA SER A 132 -3.44 -2.50 -10.24
C SER A 132 -3.67 -0.98 -10.24
N ILE A 133 -4.49 -0.47 -9.32
CA ILE A 133 -4.70 0.97 -9.14
C ILE A 133 -3.92 1.42 -7.91
N MET A 134 -3.07 2.42 -8.10
CA MET A 134 -2.18 2.94 -7.06
C MET A 134 -2.18 4.45 -7.04
N PHE A 135 -2.31 5.04 -5.86
CA PHE A 135 -1.87 6.41 -5.64
C PHE A 135 -1.13 6.58 -4.30
N ARG A 136 -0.31 7.63 -4.21
CA ARG A 136 0.51 7.92 -3.04
C ARG A 136 0.92 9.38 -2.98
N ASN A 137 1.12 9.86 -1.75
CA ASN A 137 1.53 11.22 -1.41
C ASN A 137 0.54 12.32 -1.84
N VAL A 138 -0.76 12.00 -1.97
CA VAL A 138 -1.82 12.94 -2.36
C VAL A 138 -2.54 13.49 -1.12
N ILE A 139 -2.91 14.77 -1.15
CA ILE A 139 -3.86 15.35 -0.19
C ILE A 139 -5.24 15.44 -0.85
N LEU A 140 -6.23 14.71 -0.32
CA LEU A 140 -7.64 14.83 -0.70
C LEU A 140 -8.33 15.83 0.23
N ASP A 141 -8.92 16.88 -0.32
CA ASP A 141 -9.53 17.97 0.44
C ASP A 141 -11.01 18.15 0.06
N THR A 142 -11.90 17.85 1.01
CA THR A 142 -13.35 18.07 0.86
C THR A 142 -13.87 19.23 1.71
N THR A 143 -12.98 20.02 2.33
CA THR A 143 -13.33 21.08 3.31
C THR A 143 -14.20 22.20 2.73
N SER A 144 -14.20 22.39 1.41
CA SER A 144 -15.01 23.40 0.73
C SER A 144 -16.42 22.95 0.35
N SER A 145 -16.74 21.66 0.48
CA SER A 145 -18.04 21.09 0.09
C SER A 145 -18.98 20.86 1.28
N THR A 146 -18.83 21.63 2.37
CA THR A 146 -19.47 21.42 3.68
C THR A 146 -20.99 21.20 3.67
N GLY A 147 -21.70 21.75 2.67
CA GLY A 147 -23.14 21.60 2.52
C GLY A 147 -23.60 20.26 1.93
N LYS A 148 -22.68 19.40 1.44
CA LYS A 148 -23.02 18.12 0.82
C LYS A 148 -23.02 16.99 1.84
N ALA A 149 -24.21 16.70 2.38
CA ALA A 149 -24.41 15.51 3.21
C ALA A 149 -24.05 14.21 2.45
N GLY A 150 -23.46 13.24 3.15
CA GLY A 150 -23.10 11.93 2.59
C GLY A 150 -21.90 11.91 1.64
N PHE A 151 -21.22 13.04 1.41
CA PHE A 151 -20.04 13.09 0.53
C PHE A 151 -18.87 12.27 1.10
N THR A 152 -18.11 11.62 0.22
CA THR A 152 -16.94 10.83 0.59
C THR A 152 -15.71 11.29 -0.21
N ALA A 153 -14.54 11.39 0.41
CA ALA A 153 -13.34 11.84 -0.33
C ALA A 153 -12.82 10.75 -1.28
N LEU A 154 -12.91 9.48 -0.88
CA LEU A 154 -12.43 8.34 -1.68
C LEU A 154 -13.36 7.13 -1.60
N SER A 155 -13.81 6.61 -2.74
CA SER A 155 -14.18 5.20 -2.85
C SER A 155 -12.94 4.37 -3.21
N TRP A 156 -12.71 3.29 -2.45
CA TRP A 156 -11.61 2.35 -2.63
C TRP A 156 -12.14 0.90 -2.67
N ALA A 157 -13.20 0.68 -3.45
CA ALA A 157 -13.72 -0.63 -3.81
C ALA A 157 -12.84 -1.26 -4.92
N VAL A 158 -11.75 -1.89 -4.48
CA VAL A 158 -10.72 -2.48 -5.35
C VAL A 158 -10.27 -3.87 -4.90
N ALA A 159 -9.51 -4.56 -5.75
CA ALA A 159 -9.02 -5.92 -5.57
C ALA A 159 -7.56 -5.94 -5.09
N GLN A 160 -6.90 -7.10 -5.23
CA GLN A 160 -5.47 -7.24 -5.03
C GLN A 160 -4.67 -6.36 -6.00
N ASN A 161 -3.37 -6.22 -5.74
CA ASN A 161 -2.44 -5.41 -6.52
C ASN A 161 -2.73 -3.89 -6.57
N CYS A 162 -3.76 -3.41 -5.87
CA CYS A 162 -3.94 -1.98 -5.62
C CYS A 162 -3.16 -1.54 -4.37
N ALA A 163 -2.78 -0.26 -4.31
CA ALA A 163 -1.98 0.28 -3.21
C ALA A 163 -2.28 1.76 -2.93
N LEU A 164 -2.32 2.11 -1.65
CA LEU A 164 -2.55 3.48 -1.18
C LEU A 164 -1.59 3.73 -0.01
N VAL A 165 -0.77 4.78 -0.11
CA VAL A 165 0.42 5.00 0.74
C VAL A 165 0.69 6.49 0.98
N ASN A 166 0.76 6.87 2.27
CA ASN A 166 1.17 8.23 2.71
C ASN A 166 0.24 9.35 2.22
N ASP A 167 -1.05 9.04 2.03
CA ASP A 167 -2.07 9.99 1.62
C ASP A 167 -2.74 10.67 2.82
N LYS A 168 -3.26 11.88 2.60
CA LYS A 168 -3.91 12.69 3.63
C LYS A 168 -5.32 13.08 3.20
N ILE A 169 -6.29 12.96 4.09
CA ILE A 169 -7.70 13.24 3.79
C ILE A 169 -8.23 14.28 4.78
N SER A 170 -8.47 15.49 4.27
CA SER A 170 -8.97 16.64 5.01
C SER A 170 -10.46 16.83 4.77
N MET A 171 -11.25 16.80 5.84
CA MET A 171 -12.71 16.91 5.81
C MET A 171 -13.21 18.12 6.61
N PRO A 172 -14.49 18.53 6.44
CA PRO A 172 -15.14 19.40 7.41
C PRO A 172 -15.29 18.69 8.77
N GLN A 173 -15.45 19.49 9.83
CA GLN A 173 -15.73 18.94 11.16
C GLN A 173 -17.06 18.18 11.19
N SER A 174 -17.02 16.93 11.63
CA SER A 174 -18.20 16.06 11.86
C SER A 174 -19.10 15.84 10.63
N ALA A 175 -18.60 16.06 9.41
CA ALA A 175 -19.30 15.79 8.16
C ALA A 175 -18.36 15.07 7.17
N HIS A 176 -18.95 14.37 6.18
CA HIS A 176 -18.27 13.54 5.19
C HIS A 176 -17.63 12.24 5.76
N THR A 177 -17.35 11.31 4.85
CA THR A 177 -16.51 10.13 5.08
C THR A 177 -15.16 10.33 4.37
N GLY A 178 -14.05 9.92 4.98
CA GLY A 178 -12.74 10.08 4.37
C GLY A 178 -12.54 9.08 3.24
N MET A 179 -12.55 7.79 3.58
CA MET A 179 -12.47 6.69 2.63
C MET A 179 -13.57 5.67 2.90
N VAL A 180 -14.28 5.21 1.86
CA VAL A 180 -15.13 4.01 1.92
C VAL A 180 -14.44 2.86 1.21
N MET A 181 -14.49 1.67 1.82
CA MET A 181 -14.04 0.41 1.25
C MET A 181 -15.27 -0.49 1.15
N GLY A 182 -15.97 -0.39 0.02
CA GLY A 182 -17.10 -1.27 -0.35
C GLY A 182 -16.64 -2.71 -0.67
N PRO A 183 -17.48 -3.51 -1.37
CA PRO A 183 -17.09 -4.81 -1.90
C PRO A 183 -15.74 -4.75 -2.64
N GLY A 184 -14.90 -5.78 -2.47
CA GLY A 184 -13.50 -5.74 -2.89
C GLY A 184 -12.60 -6.66 -2.08
N SER A 185 -11.35 -6.80 -2.53
CA SER A 185 -10.47 -7.91 -2.14
C SER A 185 -8.99 -7.48 -1.97
N ILE A 186 -8.72 -6.33 -1.36
CA ILE A 186 -7.37 -5.79 -1.17
C ILE A 186 -6.44 -6.72 -0.36
N ILE A 187 -5.13 -6.46 -0.44
CA ILE A 187 -4.13 -7.00 0.48
C ILE A 187 -3.83 -6.01 1.61
N SER A 188 -3.48 -4.76 1.28
CA SER A 188 -3.17 -3.73 2.29
C SER A 188 -3.43 -2.29 1.83
N VAL A 189 -3.70 -1.42 2.81
CA VAL A 189 -3.68 0.04 2.72
C VAL A 189 -2.78 0.56 3.84
N SER A 190 -1.95 1.57 3.56
CA SER A 190 -0.88 1.99 4.48
C SER A 190 -0.77 3.50 4.68
N ASP A 191 -0.43 3.89 5.90
CA ASP A 191 0.12 5.20 6.25
C ASP A 191 -0.82 6.40 5.91
N VAL A 192 -2.15 6.22 5.99
CA VAL A 192 -3.15 7.25 5.67
C VAL A 192 -3.48 8.11 6.90
N HIS A 193 -3.51 9.43 6.73
CA HIS A 193 -3.91 10.38 7.77
C HIS A 193 -5.25 11.06 7.46
N PHE A 194 -6.20 10.98 8.39
CA PHE A 194 -7.52 11.60 8.30
C PHE A 194 -7.61 12.74 9.31
N THR A 195 -8.08 13.90 8.86
CA THR A 195 -8.33 15.07 9.71
C THR A 195 -9.80 15.47 9.63
N TYR A 196 -10.45 15.61 10.79
CA TYR A 196 -11.89 15.80 10.94
C TYR A 196 -12.72 14.67 10.30
N GLY A 197 -13.91 14.95 9.78
CA GLY A 197 -14.81 13.93 9.24
C GLY A 197 -15.87 13.43 10.24
N ASN A 198 -16.99 12.95 9.71
CA ASN A 198 -17.89 12.10 10.50
C ASN A 198 -17.31 10.69 10.64
N VAL A 199 -16.76 10.14 9.55
CA VAL A 199 -16.06 8.86 9.54
C VAL A 199 -14.72 9.04 8.85
N GLY A 200 -13.62 8.60 9.47
CA GLY A 200 -12.32 8.53 8.81
C GLY A 200 -12.34 7.48 7.70
N LEU A 201 -12.44 6.21 8.10
CA LEU A 201 -12.49 5.05 7.21
C LEU A 201 -13.77 4.25 7.46
N HIS A 202 -14.50 3.93 6.39
CA HIS A 202 -15.69 3.08 6.42
C HIS A 202 -15.42 1.76 5.71
N TRP A 203 -15.27 0.68 6.49
CA TRP A 203 -15.17 -0.68 6.00
C TRP A 203 -16.58 -1.24 5.75
N ALA A 204 -17.08 -0.98 4.54
CA ALA A 204 -18.48 -1.12 4.16
C ALA A 204 -18.85 -2.49 3.55
N GLY A 205 -17.99 -3.50 3.72
CA GLY A 205 -18.25 -4.86 3.19
C GLY A 205 -17.03 -5.55 2.57
N HIS A 206 -15.92 -4.83 2.43
CA HIS A 206 -14.67 -5.34 1.85
C HIS A 206 -14.24 -6.71 2.45
N GLN A 207 -13.85 -7.65 1.60
CA GLN A 207 -13.72 -9.07 1.97
C GLN A 207 -12.61 -9.30 3.01
N GLN A 208 -11.39 -8.87 2.69
CA GLN A 208 -10.23 -8.93 3.59
C GLN A 208 -9.31 -7.74 3.38
N GLY A 209 -8.45 -7.46 4.35
CA GLY A 209 -7.31 -6.57 4.14
C GLY A 209 -6.58 -6.19 5.42
N GLN A 210 -5.38 -5.62 5.24
CA GLN A 210 -4.60 -5.00 6.30
C GLN A 210 -4.62 -3.47 6.19
N LEU A 211 -4.98 -2.80 7.27
CA LEU A 211 -4.78 -1.37 7.46
C LEU A 211 -3.54 -1.17 8.34
N LYS A 212 -2.51 -0.48 7.85
CA LYS A 212 -1.23 -0.28 8.57
C LYS A 212 -0.96 1.20 8.79
N GLY A 213 -0.67 1.64 10.01
CA GLY A 213 -0.21 3.01 10.29
C GLY A 213 -1.28 4.09 10.10
N MET A 214 -2.56 3.73 10.13
CA MET A 214 -3.67 4.68 9.93
C MET A 214 -3.75 5.68 11.10
N SER A 215 -3.90 6.97 10.78
CA SER A 215 -3.96 8.05 11.76
C SER A 215 -5.24 8.85 11.61
N PHE A 216 -5.99 9.01 12.71
CA PHE A 216 -7.25 9.72 12.77
C PHE A 216 -7.14 10.86 13.77
N ASP A 217 -7.34 12.10 13.33
CA ASP A 217 -7.36 13.29 14.18
C ASP A 217 -8.73 13.98 14.10
N GLN A 218 -9.39 14.14 15.24
CA GLN A 218 -10.65 14.89 15.38
C GLN A 218 -11.84 14.36 14.54
N CYS A 219 -11.81 13.10 14.11
CA CYS A 219 -12.96 12.41 13.49
C CYS A 219 -14.06 12.12 14.54
N THR A 220 -15.34 12.11 14.15
CA THR A 220 -16.40 11.58 15.04
C THR A 220 -16.22 10.06 15.26
N ILE A 221 -15.95 9.32 14.18
CA ILE A 221 -15.56 7.90 14.19
C ILE A 221 -14.26 7.75 13.40
N GLY A 222 -13.26 7.06 13.95
CA GLY A 222 -12.02 6.76 13.23
C GLY A 222 -12.28 5.71 12.14
N ILE A 223 -12.59 4.48 12.55
CA ILE A 223 -12.94 3.37 11.67
C ILE A 223 -14.37 2.90 11.97
N LEU A 224 -15.24 2.92 10.97
CA LEU A 224 -16.58 2.32 10.99
C LEU A 224 -16.55 0.99 10.22
N ILE A 225 -17.13 -0.08 10.77
CA ILE A 225 -17.12 -1.43 10.20
C ILE A 225 -18.55 -1.97 10.13
N ASP A 226 -19.01 -2.31 8.92
CA ASP A 226 -20.38 -2.79 8.67
C ASP A 226 -20.44 -4.23 8.13
N GLY A 227 -19.32 -4.80 7.68
CA GLY A 227 -19.28 -6.12 7.05
C GLY A 227 -17.87 -6.61 6.73
N GLY A 228 -17.77 -7.51 5.74
CA GLY A 228 -16.53 -8.18 5.36
C GLY A 228 -16.25 -9.47 6.13
N ASN A 229 -15.18 -10.18 5.76
CA ASN A 229 -14.77 -11.43 6.41
C ASN A 229 -13.72 -11.18 7.50
N ASN A 230 -12.67 -10.39 7.20
CA ASN A 230 -11.64 -10.04 8.18
C ASN A 230 -10.98 -8.69 7.92
N ILE A 231 -10.52 -8.03 8.97
CA ILE A 231 -9.76 -6.79 8.91
C ILE A 231 -8.63 -6.81 9.95
N SER A 232 -7.40 -6.55 9.51
CA SER A 232 -6.22 -6.47 10.38
C SER A 232 -5.71 -5.04 10.44
N ILE A 233 -5.75 -4.43 11.63
CA ILE A 233 -5.45 -3.02 11.87
C ILE A 233 -4.17 -2.92 12.71
N LEU A 234 -3.04 -2.66 12.05
CA LEU A 234 -1.71 -2.56 12.66
C LEU A 234 -1.31 -1.10 12.89
N ALA A 235 -0.88 -0.80 14.11
CA ALA A 235 -0.44 0.52 14.58
C ALA A 235 -1.41 1.69 14.27
N PRO A 236 -2.74 1.56 14.47
CA PRO A 236 -3.64 2.71 14.32
C PRO A 236 -3.40 3.76 15.42
N SER A 237 -3.62 5.03 15.10
CA SER A 237 -3.53 6.14 16.03
C SER A 237 -4.79 7.00 15.98
N CYS A 238 -5.52 7.11 17.09
CA CYS A 238 -6.70 7.95 17.23
C CYS A 238 -6.44 9.08 18.22
N ASN A 239 -6.42 10.33 17.75
CA ASN A 239 -6.24 11.53 18.57
C ASN A 239 -7.51 12.39 18.58
N THR A 240 -8.07 12.64 19.76
CA THR A 240 -9.29 13.48 19.92
C THR A 240 -10.48 12.96 19.09
N VAL A 241 -10.57 11.64 18.91
CA VAL A 241 -11.60 10.97 18.09
C VAL A 241 -12.78 10.56 18.97
N GLY A 242 -14.02 10.72 18.48
CA GLY A 242 -15.22 10.36 19.26
C GLY A 242 -15.30 8.88 19.64
N ASN A 243 -15.15 7.97 18.68
CA ASN A 243 -14.87 6.54 18.90
C ASN A 243 -13.80 6.08 17.91
N CYS A 244 -12.75 5.40 18.36
CA CYS A 244 -11.63 5.04 17.49
C CYS A 244 -12.02 3.97 16.46
N ILE A 245 -12.67 2.88 16.88
CA ILE A 245 -13.12 1.78 16.03
C ILE A 245 -14.56 1.40 16.45
N VAL A 246 -15.47 1.32 15.49
CA VAL A 246 -16.88 0.99 15.70
C VAL A 246 -17.30 -0.16 14.77
N VAL A 247 -17.63 -1.32 15.34
CA VAL A 247 -18.37 -2.39 14.63
C VAL A 247 -19.86 -2.09 14.75
N ASN A 248 -20.45 -1.58 13.66
CA ASN A 248 -21.85 -1.15 13.61
C ASN A 248 -22.77 -2.26 13.07
N SER A 249 -22.31 -3.07 12.10
CA SER A 249 -23.01 -4.28 11.65
C SER A 249 -22.04 -5.38 11.18
N GLY A 250 -22.61 -6.51 10.72
CA GLY A 250 -21.85 -7.65 10.23
C GLY A 250 -21.20 -8.48 11.34
N HIS A 251 -20.39 -9.47 10.95
CA HIS A 251 -19.61 -10.30 11.88
C HIS A 251 -18.16 -10.53 11.42
N PRO A 252 -17.43 -9.49 10.93
CA PRO A 252 -16.04 -9.66 10.51
C PRO A 252 -15.14 -10.02 11.71
N TRP A 253 -14.05 -10.71 11.42
CA TRP A 253 -12.94 -10.82 12.36
C TRP A 253 -12.10 -9.53 12.36
N ALA A 254 -12.10 -8.77 13.46
CA ALA A 254 -11.32 -7.54 13.59
C ALA A 254 -10.10 -7.71 14.52
N ALA A 255 -8.88 -7.64 13.98
CA ALA A 255 -7.64 -7.69 14.77
C ALA A 255 -6.98 -6.32 14.86
N VAL A 256 -6.86 -5.75 16.05
CA VAL A 256 -6.18 -4.47 16.32
C VAL A 256 -4.88 -4.72 17.07
N ILE A 257 -3.76 -4.24 16.53
CA ILE A 257 -2.41 -4.53 17.05
C ILE A 257 -1.62 -3.22 17.17
N ASP A 258 -0.97 -2.99 18.32
CA ASP A 258 -0.07 -1.85 18.56
C ASP A 258 -0.71 -0.44 18.45
N GLY A 259 -2.03 -0.38 18.61
CA GLY A 259 -2.82 0.86 18.53
C GLY A 259 -2.57 1.86 19.65
N GLN A 260 -2.88 3.13 19.37
CA GLN A 260 -2.75 4.26 20.27
C GLN A 260 -4.05 5.05 20.32
N ASN A 261 -4.61 5.25 21.52
CA ASN A 261 -5.82 6.04 21.74
C ASN A 261 -5.51 7.22 22.67
N THR A 262 -5.65 8.44 22.18
CA THR A 262 -5.16 9.65 22.84
C THR A 262 -6.25 10.71 22.84
N ASN A 263 -6.70 11.17 24.01
CA ASN A 263 -7.77 12.18 24.16
C ASN A 263 -9.12 11.82 23.48
N SER A 264 -9.29 10.56 23.10
CA SER A 264 -10.44 10.04 22.36
C SER A 264 -11.50 9.45 23.31
N GLY A 265 -12.67 9.10 22.77
CA GLY A 265 -13.60 8.20 23.46
C GLY A 265 -13.16 6.73 23.39
N ASP A 266 -14.13 5.83 23.42
CA ASP A 266 -13.89 4.39 23.47
C ASP A 266 -13.03 3.91 22.29
N LEU A 267 -12.09 2.99 22.57
CA LEU A 267 -11.22 2.42 21.52
C LEU A 267 -12.02 1.54 20.56
N PHE A 268 -12.75 0.57 21.09
CA PHE A 268 -13.47 -0.44 20.32
C PHE A 268 -14.91 -0.54 20.83
N THR A 269 -15.86 -0.12 20.01
CA THR A 269 -17.29 -0.16 20.31
C THR A 269 -17.97 -1.11 19.33
N SER A 270 -18.81 -2.02 19.83
CA SER A 270 -19.62 -2.91 19.01
C SER A 270 -21.10 -2.73 19.32
N LYS A 271 -21.89 -2.42 18.28
CA LYS A 271 -23.36 -2.50 18.34
C LYS A 271 -23.87 -3.92 18.10
N VAL A 272 -23.06 -4.75 17.44
CA VAL A 272 -23.31 -6.18 17.32
C VAL A 272 -23.12 -6.81 18.70
N GLN A 273 -24.05 -7.68 19.12
CA GLN A 273 -24.01 -8.34 20.43
C GLN A 273 -22.89 -9.40 20.53
N TYR A 274 -22.56 -10.04 19.39
CA TYR A 274 -21.57 -11.13 19.30
C TYR A 274 -20.44 -10.85 18.28
N PRO A 275 -19.65 -9.77 18.43
CA PRO A 275 -18.52 -9.45 17.55
C PRO A 275 -17.37 -10.46 17.68
N SER A 276 -16.48 -10.56 16.68
CA SER A 276 -15.27 -11.38 16.79
C SER A 276 -14.04 -10.52 16.62
N PHE A 277 -13.19 -10.41 17.65
CA PHE A 277 -12.05 -9.50 17.62
C PHE A 277 -10.85 -9.96 18.46
N MET A 278 -9.69 -9.38 18.12
CA MET A 278 -8.48 -9.38 18.96
C MET A 278 -8.00 -7.94 19.16
N LEU A 279 -7.68 -7.55 20.39
CA LEU A 279 -6.89 -6.35 20.70
C LEU A 279 -5.54 -6.79 21.27
N LYS A 280 -4.41 -6.28 20.77
CA LYS A 280 -3.08 -6.68 21.21
C LYS A 280 -2.13 -5.49 21.39
N ASN A 281 -1.72 -5.23 22.63
CA ASN A 281 -0.78 -4.17 23.03
C ASN A 281 -1.28 -2.78 22.63
N ILE A 282 -2.44 -2.39 23.15
CA ILE A 282 -3.01 -1.07 22.90
C ILE A 282 -2.62 -0.12 24.02
N SER A 283 -2.16 1.09 23.68
CA SER A 283 -1.87 2.16 24.63
C SER A 283 -2.96 3.21 24.65
N ASN A 284 -3.19 3.79 25.83
CA ASN A 284 -4.22 4.76 26.10
C ASN A 284 -3.69 5.86 27.06
N ASN A 285 -3.93 7.14 26.77
CA ASN A 285 -3.42 8.23 27.60
C ASN A 285 -4.33 8.62 28.79
N ASN A 286 -5.57 8.13 28.84
CA ASN A 286 -6.52 8.44 29.92
C ASN A 286 -7.21 7.17 30.43
N GLY A 287 -6.88 6.77 31.65
CA GLY A 287 -7.39 5.57 32.29
C GLY A 287 -8.91 5.50 32.51
N GLN A 288 -9.65 6.59 32.31
CA GLN A 288 -11.12 6.58 32.34
C GLN A 288 -11.76 6.06 31.03
N ILE A 289 -11.01 6.03 29.93
CA ILE A 289 -11.51 5.55 28.64
C ILE A 289 -11.73 4.02 28.68
N LYS A 290 -12.79 3.56 28.01
CA LYS A 290 -13.06 2.13 27.83
C LYS A 290 -12.30 1.61 26.60
N PHE A 291 -11.67 0.44 26.74
CA PHE A 291 -11.08 -0.26 25.61
C PHE A 291 -12.13 -1.00 24.78
N VAL A 292 -13.15 -1.55 25.44
CA VAL A 292 -14.18 -2.37 24.81
C VAL A 292 -15.54 -2.02 25.39
N THR A 293 -16.46 -1.59 24.52
CA THR A 293 -17.89 -1.45 24.77
C THR A 293 -18.64 -2.38 23.80
N ILE A 294 -19.57 -3.20 24.28
CA ILE A 294 -20.37 -4.10 23.46
C ILE A 294 -21.83 -3.98 23.90
N ASP A 295 -22.72 -3.64 22.95
CA ASP A 295 -24.15 -3.45 23.20
C ASP A 295 -24.37 -2.43 24.33
N ASP A 296 -23.76 -1.24 24.18
CA ASP A 296 -23.60 -0.13 25.14
C ASP A 296 -23.00 -0.47 26.53
N ASN A 297 -22.71 -1.75 26.79
CA ASN A 297 -22.13 -2.22 28.04
C ASN A 297 -20.59 -2.19 27.99
N ALA A 298 -19.98 -1.45 28.91
CA ALA A 298 -18.54 -1.43 29.10
C ALA A 298 -18.02 -2.82 29.52
N ARG A 299 -17.12 -3.43 28.74
CA ARG A 299 -16.53 -4.75 29.03
C ARG A 299 -15.09 -4.66 29.54
N ILE A 300 -14.31 -3.72 29.02
CA ILE A 300 -12.92 -3.47 29.45
C ILE A 300 -12.67 -1.96 29.47
N GLY A 301 -12.08 -1.46 30.56
CA GLY A 301 -11.71 -0.05 30.74
C GLY A 301 -10.83 0.13 31.98
N GLY A 302 -10.69 1.36 32.47
CA GLY A 302 -10.08 1.63 33.78
C GLY A 302 -8.55 1.56 33.80
N LYS A 303 -7.86 1.69 32.65
CA LYS A 303 -6.40 1.52 32.54
C LYS A 303 -5.76 2.27 31.37
N ASN A 304 -4.45 2.46 31.41
CA ASN A 304 -3.67 3.17 30.39
C ASN A 304 -3.07 2.25 29.32
N SER A 305 -3.21 0.92 29.46
CA SER A 305 -2.73 -0.04 28.48
C SER A 305 -3.53 -1.34 28.54
N LEU A 306 -3.64 -2.02 27.39
CA LEU A 306 -4.26 -3.33 27.25
C LEU A 306 -3.27 -4.29 26.60
N GLY A 307 -3.03 -5.43 27.25
CA GLY A 307 -2.26 -6.56 26.73
C GLY A 307 -2.94 -7.24 25.54
N THR A 308 -3.15 -8.56 25.63
CA THR A 308 -3.88 -9.33 24.62
C THR A 308 -5.28 -9.64 25.13
N CYS A 309 -6.29 -9.19 24.40
CA CYS A 309 -7.69 -9.52 24.58
C CYS A 309 -8.18 -10.22 23.31
N ILE A 310 -8.92 -11.32 23.44
CA ILE A 310 -9.57 -12.02 22.33
C ILE A 310 -11.03 -12.24 22.72
N TYR A 311 -11.95 -11.97 21.81
CA TYR A 311 -13.38 -12.15 22.00
C TYR A 311 -14.00 -12.81 20.76
N GLY A 312 -14.98 -13.69 20.96
CA GLY A 312 -15.45 -14.64 19.95
C GLY A 312 -15.18 -16.09 20.32
N ASN A 313 -15.43 -17.00 19.36
CA ASN A 313 -15.29 -18.45 19.53
C ASN A 313 -13.81 -18.88 19.60
N THR A 314 -13.42 -19.54 20.69
CA THR A 314 -12.07 -20.12 20.84
C THR A 314 -12.04 -21.61 20.57
N ARG A 315 -10.96 -22.12 19.96
CA ARG A 315 -10.78 -23.56 19.73
C ARG A 315 -10.38 -24.27 21.04
N GLY A 316 -11.27 -25.14 21.50
CA GLY A 316 -11.16 -26.01 22.68
C GLY A 316 -12.37 -26.97 22.68
N VAL A 317 -12.41 -27.94 23.60
CA VAL A 317 -13.34 -29.09 23.50
C VAL A 317 -14.83 -28.71 23.45
N ASN A 318 -15.20 -27.52 23.95
CA ASN A 318 -16.53 -26.94 23.79
C ASN A 318 -16.42 -25.58 23.08
N LEU A 319 -17.22 -25.38 22.01
CA LEU A 319 -17.36 -24.09 21.32
C LEU A 319 -18.21 -23.12 22.18
N ILE A 320 -17.60 -22.58 23.23
CA ILE A 320 -18.21 -21.56 24.08
C ILE A 320 -17.76 -20.20 23.55
N TYR A 321 -18.72 -19.41 23.08
CA TYR A 321 -18.50 -18.01 22.76
C TYR A 321 -18.08 -17.27 24.04
N GLN A 322 -16.93 -16.60 24.02
CA GLN A 322 -16.45 -15.89 25.22
C GLN A 322 -17.42 -14.78 25.60
N THR A 323 -17.98 -14.82 26.80
CA THR A 323 -18.90 -13.78 27.31
C THR A 323 -18.18 -12.67 28.07
N ASN A 324 -17.05 -12.99 28.70
CA ASN A 324 -16.19 -12.07 29.45
C ASN A 324 -14.78 -12.07 28.84
N PRO A 325 -14.38 -11.06 28.06
CA PRO A 325 -13.03 -10.98 27.53
C PRO A 325 -12.03 -10.75 28.66
N SER A 326 -11.01 -11.59 28.76
CA SER A 326 -9.94 -11.46 29.75
C SER A 326 -8.63 -11.02 29.09
N GLU A 327 -7.91 -10.13 29.77
CA GLU A 327 -6.60 -9.66 29.34
C GLU A 327 -5.51 -10.69 29.71
N LYS A 328 -4.60 -10.95 28.77
CA LYS A 328 -3.38 -11.75 28.97
C LYS A 328 -2.16 -10.93 28.59
N ALA A 329 -1.01 -11.20 29.21
CA ALA A 329 0.25 -10.58 28.82
C ALA A 329 0.55 -10.84 27.31
N PRO A 330 1.00 -9.85 26.52
CA PRO A 330 1.35 -10.07 25.13
C PRO A 330 2.53 -11.04 24.97
N ASN A 331 2.26 -12.27 24.51
CA ASN A 331 3.34 -13.15 24.05
C ASN A 331 3.87 -12.62 22.69
N ARG A 332 5.14 -12.20 22.70
CA ARG A 332 5.83 -11.54 21.58
C ARG A 332 7.33 -11.88 21.63
N PRO A 333 7.86 -12.67 20.69
CA PRO A 333 9.31 -12.87 20.56
C PRO A 333 10.01 -11.54 20.26
N ALA A 334 11.09 -11.22 20.98
CA ALA A 334 11.86 -9.99 20.76
C ALA A 334 12.45 -9.89 19.33
N ALA A 335 12.64 -11.03 18.66
CA ALA A 335 13.05 -11.10 17.25
C ALA A 335 11.97 -10.65 16.24
N LEU A 336 10.71 -10.50 16.67
CA LEU A 336 9.59 -10.02 15.85
C LEU A 336 9.03 -8.68 16.34
N ALA A 337 9.16 -8.40 17.64
CA ALA A 337 8.67 -7.17 18.27
C ALA A 337 9.76 -6.52 19.14
N PRO A 338 10.84 -5.98 18.54
CA PRO A 338 11.86 -5.24 19.28
C PRO A 338 11.23 -4.04 19.99
N GLY A 339 11.61 -3.80 21.25
CA GLY A 339 10.97 -2.77 22.07
C GLY A 339 9.49 -3.03 22.41
N GLY A 340 8.98 -4.24 22.15
CA GLY A 340 7.61 -4.66 22.50
C GLY A 340 6.54 -4.39 21.44
N LYS A 341 6.81 -3.59 20.40
CA LYS A 341 5.91 -3.35 19.26
C LYS A 341 6.40 -4.09 18.01
N TYR A 342 5.49 -4.55 17.16
CA TYR A 342 5.86 -5.01 15.82
C TYR A 342 6.31 -3.80 14.98
N PRO A 343 7.34 -3.94 14.13
CA PRO A 343 7.74 -2.88 13.21
C PRO A 343 6.59 -2.56 12.25
N SER A 344 6.14 -1.31 12.26
CA SER A 344 5.25 -0.74 11.25
C SER A 344 6.06 0.33 10.52
N ILE A 345 6.74 -0.08 9.45
CA ILE A 345 7.61 0.79 8.66
C ILE A 345 6.84 1.26 7.42
N SER A 346 6.81 2.57 7.21
CA SER A 346 6.23 3.19 6.01
C SER A 346 7.16 3.00 4.82
N ALA A 347 6.61 2.75 3.64
CA ALA A 347 7.42 2.54 2.44
C ALA A 347 8.18 3.84 2.10
N PRO A 348 9.52 3.83 1.96
CA PRO A 348 10.28 5.06 1.78
C PRO A 348 9.96 5.72 0.44
N GLN A 349 9.55 7.00 0.51
CA GLN A 349 9.14 7.83 -0.62
C GLN A 349 10.28 8.69 -1.21
N TYR A 350 11.48 8.60 -0.64
CA TYR A 350 12.70 9.27 -1.12
C TYR A 350 12.59 10.80 -1.33
N ALA A 351 11.72 11.47 -0.55
CA ALA A 351 11.46 12.92 -0.65
C ALA A 351 12.71 13.80 -0.44
N ASP A 352 13.77 13.28 0.19
CA ASP A 352 15.05 13.95 0.40
C ASP A 352 16.08 13.72 -0.73
N LYS A 353 15.75 12.88 -1.73
CA LYS A 353 16.67 12.48 -2.80
C LYS A 353 16.58 13.37 -4.04
N LYS A 354 17.74 13.61 -4.64
CA LYS A 354 17.90 14.30 -5.92
C LYS A 354 17.99 13.28 -7.04
N VAL A 355 17.78 13.72 -8.28
CA VAL A 355 17.97 12.87 -9.48
C VAL A 355 19.41 12.32 -9.57
N SER A 356 20.41 13.05 -9.05
CA SER A 356 21.80 12.58 -8.94
C SER A 356 22.01 11.39 -8.00
N ASP A 357 21.05 11.15 -7.11
CA ASP A 357 21.05 10.05 -6.14
C ASP A 357 20.30 8.83 -6.69
N VAL A 358 19.85 8.88 -7.95
CA VAL A 358 19.14 7.82 -8.65
C VAL A 358 20.02 7.28 -9.79
N ILE A 359 19.99 5.96 -10.01
CA ILE A 359 20.44 5.35 -11.27
C ILE A 359 19.22 4.78 -11.99
N ASN A 360 18.98 5.24 -13.21
CA ASN A 360 18.08 4.55 -14.14
C ASN A 360 18.83 3.31 -14.69
N LEU A 361 18.29 2.10 -14.50
CA LEU A 361 18.95 0.88 -14.99
C LEU A 361 18.96 0.77 -16.53
N LYS A 362 18.11 1.52 -17.25
CA LYS A 362 18.14 1.57 -18.72
C LYS A 362 19.14 2.61 -19.27
N ASP A 363 19.57 3.60 -18.48
CA ASP A 363 20.59 4.56 -18.93
C ASP A 363 21.98 3.91 -18.88
N VAL A 364 22.47 3.53 -20.06
CA VAL A 364 23.79 2.95 -20.30
C VAL A 364 24.94 3.75 -19.68
N ASN A 365 24.80 5.07 -19.54
CA ASN A 365 25.82 5.96 -18.95
C ASN A 365 25.84 5.89 -17.42
N GLN A 366 24.69 5.58 -16.80
CA GLN A 366 24.53 5.50 -15.35
C GLN A 366 24.77 4.08 -14.82
N ASN A 367 24.33 3.08 -15.58
CA ASN A 367 24.33 1.67 -15.23
C ASN A 367 25.66 0.94 -15.48
N GLY A 368 26.66 1.60 -16.08
CA GLY A 368 28.00 1.02 -16.30
C GLY A 368 28.24 0.40 -17.67
N GLY A 369 27.48 0.78 -18.70
CA GLY A 369 27.68 0.31 -20.07
C GLY A 369 26.82 -0.90 -20.46
N PHE A 370 25.83 -1.27 -19.65
CA PHE A 370 24.96 -2.42 -19.94
C PHE A 370 23.76 -1.98 -20.77
N ASN A 371 23.45 -2.71 -21.82
CA ASN A 371 22.27 -2.45 -22.66
C ASN A 371 21.08 -3.25 -22.11
N LEU A 372 20.32 -2.65 -21.19
CA LEU A 372 19.13 -3.25 -20.57
C LEU A 372 17.88 -2.78 -21.32
N HIS A 373 17.21 -3.70 -22.02
CA HIS A 373 16.14 -3.34 -22.97
C HIS A 373 14.78 -3.18 -22.29
N GLY A 374 14.34 -4.20 -21.54
CA GLY A 374 13.01 -4.26 -20.96
C GLY A 374 11.89 -4.45 -21.99
N TYR A 375 12.16 -5.13 -23.11
CA TYR A 375 11.18 -5.41 -24.17
C TYR A 375 10.52 -6.80 -24.05
N GLY A 376 10.90 -7.62 -23.06
CA GLY A 376 10.32 -8.95 -22.82
C GLY A 376 10.65 -10.02 -23.86
N ASN A 377 11.35 -9.68 -24.94
CA ASN A 377 11.76 -10.57 -26.04
C ASN A 377 13.29 -10.67 -26.23
N VAL A 378 14.07 -10.09 -25.32
CA VAL A 378 15.54 -10.14 -25.29
C VAL A 378 15.97 -10.70 -23.93
N ASP A 379 17.04 -11.52 -23.91
CA ASP A 379 17.67 -11.97 -22.67
C ASP A 379 18.45 -10.81 -22.02
N ASP A 380 17.77 -10.11 -21.12
CA ASP A 380 18.34 -9.02 -20.33
C ASP A 380 19.09 -9.51 -19.08
N THR A 381 19.26 -10.81 -18.83
CA THR A 381 19.80 -11.35 -17.56
C THR A 381 21.17 -10.77 -17.22
N GLN A 382 22.13 -10.82 -18.17
CA GLN A 382 23.48 -10.29 -17.95
C GLN A 382 23.50 -8.76 -17.85
N ALA A 383 22.62 -8.08 -18.58
CA ALA A 383 22.51 -6.62 -18.54
C ALA A 383 21.94 -6.14 -17.20
N LEU A 384 20.90 -6.80 -16.70
CA LEU A 384 20.26 -6.52 -15.41
C LEU A 384 21.21 -6.83 -14.25
N GLU A 385 21.87 -7.99 -14.25
CA GLU A 385 22.91 -8.32 -13.27
C GLU A 385 24.05 -7.29 -13.30
N GLY A 386 24.52 -6.90 -14.49
CA GLY A 386 25.57 -5.90 -14.66
C GLY A 386 25.16 -4.52 -14.14
N ALA A 387 23.98 -4.05 -14.51
CA ALA A 387 23.40 -2.77 -14.11
C ALA A 387 23.17 -2.69 -12.58
N LEU A 388 22.57 -3.73 -11.99
CA LEU A 388 22.43 -3.88 -10.54
C LEU A 388 23.79 -3.92 -9.86
N ASN A 389 24.78 -4.61 -10.44
CA ASN A 389 26.15 -4.64 -9.93
C ASN A 389 26.87 -3.31 -10.04
N THR A 390 26.63 -2.47 -11.06
CA THR A 390 27.25 -1.14 -11.13
C THR A 390 26.65 -0.23 -10.07
N ALA A 391 25.31 -0.19 -9.99
CA ALA A 391 24.59 0.52 -8.93
C ALA A 391 25.10 0.07 -7.55
N ALA A 392 25.21 -1.24 -7.36
CA ALA A 392 25.77 -1.82 -6.17
C ALA A 392 27.29 -1.67 -6.06
N THR A 393 28.13 -1.43 -7.07
CA THR A 393 29.57 -1.14 -6.83
C THR A 393 29.81 0.26 -6.30
N LYS A 394 28.84 1.17 -6.49
CA LYS A 394 28.74 2.41 -5.71
C LYS A 394 28.39 2.09 -4.22
N GLY A 395 27.97 0.84 -3.89
CA GLY A 395 28.43 -0.02 -2.75
C GLY A 395 27.41 -1.08 -2.21
N LYS A 396 27.56 -2.44 -2.24
CA LYS A 396 28.56 -3.40 -2.81
C LYS A 396 27.93 -4.65 -3.54
N LYS A 397 28.74 -5.37 -4.34
CA LYS A 397 28.49 -6.32 -5.50
C LYS A 397 28.01 -7.78 -5.23
N VAL A 398 27.36 -8.47 -6.20
CA VAL A 398 27.04 -9.95 -6.25
C VAL A 398 27.00 -10.53 -7.69
N THR A 399 27.46 -11.76 -7.95
CA THR A 399 27.51 -12.41 -9.30
C THR A 399 26.50 -13.55 -9.51
N SER A 400 25.83 -13.59 -10.69
CA SER A 400 24.99 -14.67 -11.26
C SER A 400 23.68 -15.03 -10.56
N THR A 401 22.62 -15.22 -11.36
CA THR A 401 21.20 -14.96 -11.02
C THR A 401 20.97 -13.45 -10.88
N ALA A 402 19.77 -12.96 -11.20
CA ALA A 402 19.36 -11.57 -10.97
C ALA A 402 19.43 -11.25 -9.46
N GLY A 403 20.63 -10.84 -9.04
CA GLY A 403 21.06 -10.81 -7.66
C GLY A 403 20.94 -9.40 -7.11
N ILE A 404 20.08 -9.22 -6.13
CA ILE A 404 19.91 -7.97 -5.39
C ILE A 404 20.82 -8.05 -4.17
N PRO A 405 21.96 -7.34 -4.13
CA PRO A 405 22.89 -7.43 -3.00
C PRO A 405 22.37 -6.69 -1.76
N PRO A 406 22.88 -7.04 -0.56
CA PRO A 406 22.64 -6.27 0.65
C PRO A 406 23.10 -4.81 0.47
N GLY A 407 22.25 -3.86 0.87
CA GLY A 407 22.44 -2.42 0.68
C GLY A 407 21.59 -1.81 -0.44
N THR A 408 20.92 -2.61 -1.26
CA THR A 408 20.16 -2.13 -2.43
C THR A 408 18.82 -1.50 -2.04
N GLU A 409 18.54 -0.31 -2.60
CA GLU A 409 17.23 0.34 -2.59
C GLU A 409 16.68 0.37 -4.05
N LEU A 410 15.95 -0.68 -4.44
CA LEU A 410 15.36 -0.89 -5.78
C LEU A 410 13.89 -0.43 -5.81
N TYR A 411 13.52 0.27 -6.88
CA TYR A 411 12.23 0.88 -7.08
C TYR A 411 11.77 0.71 -8.54
N GLY A 412 10.55 0.23 -8.73
CA GLY A 412 9.91 0.15 -10.03
C GLY A 412 9.06 1.38 -10.31
N GLU A 413 9.02 1.79 -11.57
CA GLU A 413 7.96 2.62 -12.09
C GLU A 413 6.81 1.69 -12.55
N ALA A 414 5.67 1.81 -11.87
CA ALA A 414 4.40 1.14 -12.16
C ALA A 414 4.49 -0.38 -12.46
N GLY A 415 5.03 -1.16 -11.52
CA GLY A 415 5.03 -2.62 -11.62
C GLY A 415 6.07 -3.17 -12.58
N SER A 416 7.24 -2.52 -12.68
CA SER A 416 8.32 -2.93 -13.58
C SER A 416 8.65 -4.41 -13.36
N THR A 417 8.57 -5.19 -14.43
CA THR A 417 8.46 -6.65 -14.32
C THR A 417 9.77 -7.34 -14.65
N ILE A 418 10.28 -8.14 -13.72
CA ILE A 418 11.36 -9.12 -13.95
C ILE A 418 10.69 -10.48 -14.16
N SER A 419 10.88 -11.05 -15.34
CA SER A 419 10.23 -12.29 -15.77
C SER A 419 11.24 -13.40 -16.04
N GLY A 420 11.05 -14.56 -15.43
CA GLY A 420 11.84 -15.75 -15.69
C GLY A 420 11.45 -16.39 -17.02
N PHE A 421 12.44 -16.88 -17.79
CA PHE A 421 12.23 -17.62 -19.03
C PHE A 421 13.32 -18.67 -19.23
N GLY A 422 13.05 -19.70 -20.03
CA GLY A 422 14.02 -20.67 -20.48
C GLY A 422 14.27 -21.85 -19.53
N LYS A 423 15.05 -22.81 -20.05
CA LYS A 423 15.23 -24.16 -19.47
C LYS A 423 15.84 -24.18 -18.06
N ALA A 424 16.50 -23.09 -17.62
CA ALA A 424 17.06 -22.97 -16.27
C ALA A 424 16.01 -23.11 -15.16
N PHE A 425 14.74 -22.78 -15.46
CA PHE A 425 13.62 -22.80 -14.52
C PHE A 425 12.58 -23.91 -14.83
N ALA A 426 12.88 -24.83 -15.74
CA ALA A 426 11.89 -25.82 -16.20
C ALA A 426 11.74 -27.05 -15.26
N SER A 427 12.70 -27.31 -14.38
CA SER A 427 12.76 -28.56 -13.60
C SER A 427 12.22 -28.42 -12.18
N ALA A 428 11.02 -28.93 -11.92
CA ALA A 428 10.45 -29.00 -10.57
C ALA A 428 11.29 -29.81 -9.57
N SER A 429 12.08 -30.79 -10.05
CA SER A 429 13.00 -31.59 -9.22
C SER A 429 14.36 -30.93 -8.98
N ASN A 430 14.67 -29.83 -9.68
CA ASN A 430 15.85 -29.00 -9.45
C ASN A 430 15.49 -27.52 -9.61
N PRO A 431 14.75 -26.93 -8.65
CA PRO A 431 14.19 -25.60 -8.79
C PRO A 431 15.21 -24.48 -8.59
N THR A 432 15.15 -23.49 -9.48
CA THR A 432 16.12 -22.39 -9.62
C THR A 432 15.45 -21.05 -9.32
N PRO A 433 16.08 -20.14 -8.56
CA PRO A 433 15.53 -18.81 -8.31
C PRO A 433 15.63 -17.90 -9.54
N VAL A 434 14.54 -17.23 -9.91
CA VAL A 434 14.53 -16.17 -10.93
C VAL A 434 15.24 -14.93 -10.40
N VAL A 435 14.84 -14.48 -9.19
CA VAL A 435 15.45 -13.36 -8.48
C VAL A 435 15.94 -13.81 -7.11
N GLN A 436 17.12 -13.31 -6.70
CA GLN A 436 17.72 -13.67 -5.43
C GLN A 436 18.17 -12.43 -4.64
N ILE A 437 17.69 -12.27 -3.41
CA ILE A 437 18.08 -11.18 -2.49
C ILE A 437 19.12 -11.72 -1.50
N GLY A 438 20.37 -11.26 -1.64
CA GLY A 438 21.55 -11.83 -0.99
C GLY A 438 22.08 -13.08 -1.70
N SER A 439 23.39 -13.16 -1.90
CA SER A 439 24.05 -14.35 -2.46
C SER A 439 24.15 -15.54 -1.49
N THR A 440 24.13 -15.30 -0.18
CA THR A 440 24.34 -16.36 0.84
C THR A 440 23.48 -16.15 2.10
N PRO A 441 23.08 -17.22 2.82
CA PRO A 441 22.25 -17.11 4.04
C PRO A 441 22.85 -16.27 5.17
N ASP A 442 24.19 -16.25 5.30
CA ASP A 442 24.89 -15.53 6.36
C ASP A 442 24.96 -14.01 6.14
N GLN A 443 24.59 -13.52 4.94
CA GLN A 443 24.62 -12.09 4.66
C GLN A 443 23.59 -11.32 5.49
N LYS A 444 24.04 -10.19 6.02
CA LYS A 444 23.20 -9.23 6.74
C LYS A 444 23.27 -7.87 6.09
N GLY A 445 22.16 -7.14 6.12
CA GLY A 445 22.08 -5.78 5.62
C GLY A 445 20.66 -5.26 5.65
N THR A 446 20.38 -4.38 4.69
CA THR A 446 19.04 -3.92 4.35
C THR A 446 18.87 -4.11 2.85
N ALA A 447 17.73 -4.64 2.40
CA ALA A 447 17.32 -4.53 1.01
C ALA A 447 15.90 -3.97 0.95
N ARG A 448 15.68 -3.04 0.03
CA ARG A 448 14.37 -2.44 -0.23
C ARG A 448 14.02 -2.69 -1.68
N VAL A 449 12.84 -3.24 -1.93
CA VAL A 449 12.34 -3.51 -3.28
C VAL A 449 10.89 -3.05 -3.32
N GLN A 450 10.59 -2.03 -4.10
CA GLN A 450 9.25 -1.46 -4.20
C GLN A 450 8.79 -1.47 -5.65
N ASP A 451 7.49 -1.71 -5.86
CA ASP A 451 6.80 -1.56 -7.15
C ASP A 451 7.38 -2.42 -8.30
N ILE A 452 8.02 -3.53 -7.94
CA ILE A 452 8.54 -4.55 -8.87
C ILE A 452 7.56 -5.74 -8.92
N ARG A 453 7.32 -6.25 -10.13
CA ARG A 453 6.61 -7.51 -10.38
C ARG A 453 7.62 -8.63 -10.65
N PHE A 454 7.45 -9.77 -9.98
CA PHE A 454 8.20 -11.00 -10.28
C PHE A 454 7.24 -12.03 -10.89
N THR A 455 7.58 -12.57 -12.06
CA THR A 455 6.71 -13.49 -12.80
C THR A 455 7.52 -14.44 -13.71
N VAL A 456 6.84 -15.22 -14.54
CA VAL A 456 7.42 -16.06 -15.59
C VAL A 456 6.79 -15.76 -16.95
N HIS A 457 7.56 -15.90 -18.03
CA HIS A 457 7.08 -15.67 -19.39
C HIS A 457 6.43 -16.92 -20.01
N GLU A 458 6.66 -18.09 -19.42
CA GLU A 458 6.17 -19.39 -19.88
C GLU A 458 5.98 -20.36 -18.70
N ALA A 459 5.50 -21.57 -18.95
CA ALA A 459 5.29 -22.60 -17.92
C ALA A 459 6.62 -23.15 -17.37
N LEU A 460 7.09 -22.58 -16.27
CA LEU A 460 8.38 -22.91 -15.64
C LEU A 460 8.21 -23.58 -14.28
N ALA A 461 7.95 -24.90 -14.29
CA ALA A 461 7.63 -25.68 -13.08
C ALA A 461 8.76 -25.78 -12.03
N GLY A 462 9.97 -25.33 -12.36
CA GLY A 462 11.11 -25.19 -11.44
C GLY A 462 11.43 -23.75 -11.05
N ALA A 463 10.62 -22.76 -11.42
CA ALA A 463 10.86 -21.36 -11.06
C ALA A 463 10.55 -21.12 -9.58
N ILE A 464 11.55 -20.66 -8.83
CA ILE A 464 11.33 -19.96 -7.56
C ILE A 464 11.35 -18.46 -7.89
N LEU A 465 10.19 -17.81 -7.97
CA LEU A 465 10.10 -16.40 -8.39
C LEU A 465 11.04 -15.48 -7.59
N LEU A 466 11.10 -15.68 -6.28
CA LEU A 466 11.94 -14.90 -5.37
C LEU A 466 12.55 -15.79 -4.29
N ARG A 467 13.89 -15.77 -4.16
CA ARG A 467 14.62 -16.37 -3.04
C ARG A 467 15.28 -15.28 -2.20
N ILE A 468 14.91 -15.22 -0.92
CA ILE A 468 15.51 -14.31 0.06
C ILE A 468 16.48 -15.13 0.90
N ASN A 469 17.78 -14.85 0.77
CA ASN A 469 18.81 -15.49 1.59
C ASN A 469 19.25 -14.60 2.76
N MET A 470 19.40 -13.29 2.51
CA MET A 470 19.95 -12.38 3.52
C MET A 470 19.01 -12.13 4.69
N ALA A 471 19.59 -11.91 5.87
CA ALA A 471 18.91 -11.44 7.06
C ALA A 471 19.12 -9.94 7.29
N GLY A 472 18.41 -9.38 8.28
CA GLY A 472 18.58 -7.99 8.70
C GLY A 472 19.75 -7.79 9.65
N ASN A 473 20.26 -6.56 9.69
CA ASN A 473 21.19 -6.13 10.74
C ASN A 473 20.53 -6.13 12.13
N SER A 474 19.22 -5.94 12.21
CA SER A 474 18.43 -5.94 13.45
C SER A 474 17.04 -6.59 13.22
N PRO A 475 16.43 -7.21 14.25
CA PRO A 475 15.04 -7.66 14.23
C PRO A 475 14.10 -6.61 13.62
N GLY A 476 13.35 -6.98 12.58
CA GLY A 476 12.34 -6.09 11.99
C GLY A 476 12.81 -5.05 10.98
N TYR A 477 14.12 -4.92 10.72
CA TYR A 477 14.70 -3.89 9.82
C TYR A 477 15.42 -4.48 8.60
N SER A 478 15.14 -5.75 8.27
CA SER A 478 15.89 -6.52 7.27
C SER A 478 15.62 -6.14 5.83
N LEU A 479 14.33 -6.01 5.52
CA LEU A 479 13.83 -6.32 4.20
C LEU A 479 12.44 -5.71 4.05
N GLU A 480 12.35 -4.64 3.26
CA GLU A 480 11.09 -4.02 2.89
C GLU A 480 10.82 -4.41 1.44
N ILE A 481 9.83 -5.28 1.22
CA ILE A 481 9.42 -5.64 -0.13
C ILE A 481 7.94 -5.27 -0.30
N SER A 482 7.67 -4.31 -1.19
CA SER A 482 6.35 -4.08 -1.74
C SER A 482 6.28 -4.81 -3.07
N LEU A 483 5.64 -6.00 -3.07
CA LEU A 483 5.49 -6.82 -4.27
C LEU A 483 4.18 -6.52 -4.98
N ILE A 484 4.29 -6.31 -6.28
CA ILE A 484 3.19 -6.47 -7.22
C ILE A 484 3.22 -7.94 -7.66
N LEU A 485 2.38 -8.79 -7.03
CA LEU A 485 2.26 -10.21 -7.38
C LEU A 485 1.07 -10.42 -8.30
N HIS A 486 1.29 -11.11 -9.42
CA HIS A 486 0.26 -11.51 -10.35
C HIS A 486 0.61 -12.86 -10.97
N ASP A 487 0.09 -13.94 -10.39
CA ASP A 487 -0.39 -15.13 -11.13
C ASP A 487 -1.24 -16.06 -10.25
N GLU A 488 -2.04 -16.94 -10.85
CA GLU A 488 -2.98 -17.87 -10.19
C GLU A 488 -2.31 -19.13 -9.60
N GLN A 489 -1.23 -19.00 -8.80
CA GLN A 489 -0.59 -20.17 -8.16
C GLN A 489 -0.42 -20.06 -6.63
N GLU A 490 -0.78 -21.15 -5.96
CA GLU A 490 -0.75 -21.29 -4.50
C GLU A 490 0.69 -21.21 -3.95
N PHE A 491 0.93 -20.30 -3.01
CA PHE A 491 2.23 -20.19 -2.34
C PHE A 491 2.32 -21.13 -1.13
N ILE A 492 3.16 -22.17 -1.24
CA ILE A 492 3.60 -22.96 -0.08
C ILE A 492 4.87 -22.32 0.52
N PHE A 493 4.73 -21.70 1.70
CA PHE A 493 5.88 -21.27 2.50
C PHE A 493 6.60 -22.48 3.13
N VAL A 494 7.47 -23.14 2.37
CA VAL A 494 8.37 -24.18 2.92
C VAL A 494 9.47 -23.53 3.75
N LYS A 495 9.18 -23.30 5.03
CA LYS A 495 10.25 -23.09 6.02
C LYS A 495 10.92 -24.43 6.29
N TYR A 496 12.11 -24.62 5.75
CA TYR A 496 13.04 -25.60 6.30
C TYR A 496 13.30 -25.23 7.77
N ARG A 497 12.83 -26.10 8.67
CA ARG A 497 13.48 -26.32 9.95
C ARG A 497 14.54 -27.39 9.71
N ASP A 498 15.68 -27.23 10.37
CA ASP A 498 16.58 -28.35 10.66
C ASP A 498 15.85 -29.40 11.52
#